data_AF-A0A443SNS8-F1
#
_entry.id   AF-A0A443SNS8-F1
#
_cell.length_a   1.000
_cell.length_b   1.000
_cell.length_c   1.000
_cell.angle_alpha   90.00
_cell.angle_beta   90.00
_cell.angle_gamma   90.00
#
_symmetry.space_group_name_H-M   'P 1'
#
loop_
_entity.id
_entity.type
_entity.pdbx_description
1 polymer ?
#
loop_
_entity_poly.entity_id
_entity_poly.type
_entity_poly.pdbx_seq_one_letter_code
_entity_poly.pdbx_strand_id
1 'polypeptide(L)'
;MINPYELPVHWGGTKVDPVDGDLRCPSVVCCGGQVPCSYYTTPSRRLSIDQNLESVVVDKKSFHIIQLNVEIARSMIRWEFKTENYDIAFCVYRQRTIEELEGPNSGDDEDIVVPYQRVNCHLVPEDGLVVVEKPGKCTCTVLFT
;
A
#
# COMPACT_ATOMS: atom_id res chain seq x y z
N MET A 1 2.02 28.10 20.87
CA MET A 1 0.90 27.64 21.72
C MET A 1 -0.38 28.21 21.12
N ILE A 2 -1.43 27.40 20.99
CA ILE A 2 -2.73 27.81 20.43
C ILE A 2 -3.66 28.19 21.58
N ASN A 3 -4.51 29.20 21.40
CA ASN A 3 -5.50 29.60 22.41
C ASN A 3 -6.55 28.48 22.61
N PRO A 4 -6.79 27.99 23.85
CA PRO A 4 -7.74 26.90 24.10
C PRO A 4 -9.16 27.17 23.57
N TYR A 5 -9.60 28.43 23.58
CA TYR A 5 -10.94 28.81 23.09
C TYR A 5 -11.09 28.74 21.58
N GLU A 6 -9.98 28.66 20.84
CA GLU A 6 -9.99 28.57 19.38
C GLU A 6 -9.81 27.13 18.88
N LEU A 7 -9.36 26.23 19.76
CA LEU A 7 -9.09 24.83 19.47
C LEU A 7 -10.29 23.95 19.89
N PRO A 8 -10.78 23.06 19.01
CA PRO A 8 -11.88 22.19 19.39
C PRO A 8 -11.53 21.23 20.53
N VAL A 9 -12.54 20.84 21.32
CA VAL A 9 -12.39 19.93 22.46
C VAL A 9 -11.73 18.62 22.06
N HIS A 10 -12.05 18.09 20.87
CA HIS A 10 -11.46 16.85 20.36
C HIS A 10 -9.91 16.88 20.28
N TRP A 11 -9.31 18.06 20.07
CA TRP A 11 -7.86 18.24 20.01
C TRP A 11 -7.27 18.89 21.27
N GLY A 12 -8.03 18.93 22.39
CA GLY A 12 -7.55 19.39 23.69
C GLY A 12 -7.79 20.86 24.00
N GLY A 13 -8.64 21.56 23.24
CA GLY A 13 -9.10 22.90 23.58
C GLY A 13 -10.45 22.90 24.29
N THR A 14 -11.19 24.00 24.16
CA THR A 14 -12.52 24.20 24.76
C THR A 14 -13.60 24.61 23.77
N LYS A 15 -13.25 24.73 22.48
CA LYS A 15 -14.21 25.11 21.43
C LYS A 15 -15.12 23.94 21.06
N VAL A 16 -16.40 24.21 20.86
CA VAL A 16 -17.41 23.25 20.38
C VAL A 16 -18.09 23.80 19.14
N ASP A 17 -18.69 22.93 18.33
CA ASP A 17 -19.37 23.35 17.11
C ASP A 17 -20.51 24.31 17.46
N PRO A 18 -20.59 25.50 16.82
CA PRO A 18 -21.64 26.46 17.11
C PRO A 18 -23.04 25.99 16.64
N VAL A 19 -23.12 25.02 15.72
CA VAL A 19 -24.38 24.56 15.13
C VAL A 19 -25.02 23.44 15.94
N ASP A 20 -24.23 22.42 16.32
CA ASP A 20 -24.73 21.19 16.95
C ASP A 20 -24.02 20.82 18.27
N GLY A 21 -23.00 21.57 18.67
CA GLY A 21 -22.21 21.29 19.87
C GLY A 21 -21.23 20.11 19.72
N ASP A 22 -20.98 19.59 18.51
CA ASP A 22 -20.00 18.51 18.31
C ASP A 22 -18.59 18.98 18.75
N LEU A 23 -17.94 18.14 19.55
CA LEU A 23 -16.62 18.39 20.13
C LEU A 23 -15.49 18.44 19.07
N ARG A 24 -15.76 17.93 17.87
CA ARG A 24 -14.85 17.95 16.71
C ARG A 24 -15.00 19.20 15.86
N CYS A 25 -16.01 20.04 16.09
CA CYS A 25 -16.28 21.23 15.29
C CYS A 25 -16.26 20.99 13.76
N PRO A 26 -17.08 20.06 13.21
CA PRO A 26 -17.09 19.75 11.78
C PRO A 26 -17.40 20.97 10.88
N SER A 27 -18.11 21.99 11.39
CA SER A 27 -18.35 23.24 10.66
C SER A 27 -17.08 24.07 10.41
N VAL A 28 -16.04 23.87 11.24
CA VAL A 28 -14.74 24.55 11.13
C VAL A 28 -13.68 23.63 10.55
N VAL A 29 -13.70 22.35 10.94
CA VAL A 29 -12.71 21.34 10.53
C VAL A 29 -13.42 20.14 9.93
N CYS A 30 -13.41 20.05 8.60
CA CYS A 30 -13.87 18.85 7.93
C CYS A 30 -12.88 17.70 8.17
N CYS A 31 -13.30 16.67 8.92
CA CYS A 31 -12.49 15.48 9.18
C CYS A 31 -12.36 14.52 7.98
N GLY A 32 -12.87 14.93 6.80
CA GLY A 32 -12.93 14.09 5.61
C GLY A 32 -13.93 12.94 5.75
N GLY A 33 -13.72 11.89 4.97
CA GLY A 33 -14.59 10.72 4.90
C GLY A 33 -14.49 10.05 3.54
N GLN A 34 -15.18 8.93 3.37
CA GLN A 34 -15.26 8.28 2.07
C GLN A 34 -16.03 9.17 1.09
N VAL A 35 -15.39 9.52 -0.02
CA VAL A 35 -16.03 10.31 -1.09
C VAL A 35 -17.07 9.43 -1.80
N PRO A 36 -18.31 9.89 -2.01
CA PRO A 36 -19.30 9.11 -2.74
C PRO A 36 -18.87 8.85 -4.18
N CYS A 37 -19.11 7.64 -4.69
CA CYS A 37 -18.69 7.22 -6.04
C CYS A 37 -19.25 8.11 -7.15
N SER A 38 -20.37 8.80 -6.93
CA SER A 38 -20.97 9.75 -7.88
C SER A 38 -20.08 10.95 -8.19
N TYR A 39 -19.12 11.28 -7.33
CA TYR A 39 -18.15 12.36 -7.54
C TYR A 39 -16.85 11.88 -8.20
N TYR A 40 -16.71 10.57 -8.47
CA TYR A 40 -15.49 10.04 -9.05
C TYR A 40 -15.39 10.47 -10.52
N THR A 41 -14.26 11.05 -10.90
CA THR A 41 -13.90 11.23 -12.31
C THR A 41 -13.41 9.92 -12.91
N THR A 42 -13.35 9.83 -14.24
CA THR A 42 -12.81 8.66 -14.95
C THR A 42 -11.46 8.25 -14.35
N PRO A 43 -11.26 6.96 -14.01
CA PRO A 43 -10.01 6.50 -13.43
C PRO A 43 -8.85 6.84 -14.35
N SER A 44 -7.84 7.49 -13.79
CA SER A 44 -6.66 7.88 -14.53
C SER A 44 -5.83 6.62 -14.80
N ARG A 45 -5.50 6.37 -16.07
CA ARG A 45 -4.50 5.34 -16.45
C ARG A 45 -3.04 5.83 -16.25
N ARG A 46 -2.87 7.02 -15.70
CA ARG A 46 -1.56 7.60 -15.42
C ARG A 46 -1.04 6.99 -14.13
N LEU A 47 0.24 6.67 -14.14
CA LEU A 47 0.92 6.23 -12.94
C LEU A 47 1.21 7.49 -12.11
N SER A 48 1.16 7.36 -10.79
CA SER A 48 1.39 8.45 -9.86
C SER A 48 2.81 9.02 -9.98
N ILE A 49 3.76 8.19 -10.42
CA ILE A 49 5.17 8.55 -10.60
C ILE A 49 5.65 8.08 -11.98
N ASP A 50 5.42 8.88 -13.03
CA ASP A 50 5.88 8.52 -14.39
C ASP A 50 7.43 8.54 -14.56
N GLN A 51 8.18 9.17 -13.64
CA GLN A 51 9.63 9.43 -13.82
C GLN A 51 10.57 8.30 -13.35
N ASN A 52 10.09 7.36 -12.52
CA ASN A 52 10.94 6.35 -11.89
C ASN A 52 10.48 4.91 -12.18
N LEU A 53 9.85 4.69 -13.33
CA LEU A 53 9.32 3.39 -13.71
C LEU A 53 10.18 2.73 -14.77
N GLU A 54 10.42 1.45 -14.59
CA GLU A 54 11.06 0.59 -15.57
C GLU A 54 9.99 -0.19 -16.35
N SER A 55 10.18 -0.29 -17.67
CA SER A 55 9.33 -1.12 -18.52
C SER A 55 10.02 -2.46 -18.79
N VAL A 56 9.32 -3.55 -18.49
CA VAL A 56 9.83 -4.91 -18.65
C VAL A 56 8.85 -5.73 -19.49
N VAL A 57 9.38 -6.58 -20.37
CA VAL A 57 8.59 -7.56 -21.12
C VAL A 57 8.59 -8.88 -20.36
N VAL A 58 7.39 -9.39 -20.04
CA VAL A 58 7.20 -10.70 -19.41
C VAL A 58 6.54 -11.62 -20.40
N ASP A 59 7.28 -12.65 -20.85
CA ASP A 59 6.76 -13.63 -21.79
C ASP A 59 5.65 -14.50 -21.18
N LYS A 60 4.83 -15.11 -22.05
CA LYS A 60 3.77 -16.01 -21.62
C LYS A 60 4.34 -17.20 -20.84
N LYS A 61 3.74 -17.52 -19.69
CA LYS A 61 4.21 -18.52 -18.70
C LYS A 61 5.58 -18.18 -18.12
N SER A 62 5.95 -16.91 -18.10
CA SER A 62 7.18 -16.40 -17.49
C SER A 62 6.87 -15.51 -16.30
N PHE A 63 7.92 -15.11 -15.60
CA PHE A 63 7.84 -14.22 -14.46
C PHE A 63 9.02 -13.24 -14.46
N HIS A 64 8.82 -12.11 -13.80
CA HIS A 64 9.86 -11.15 -13.50
C HIS A 64 9.98 -10.97 -11.99
N ILE A 65 11.21 -10.96 -11.50
CA ILE A 65 11.53 -10.88 -10.07
C ILE A 65 12.25 -9.58 -9.77
N ILE A 66 11.77 -8.87 -8.76
CA ILE A 66 12.43 -7.71 -8.18
C ILE A 66 12.84 -8.08 -6.74
N GLN A 67 14.15 -8.02 -6.47
CA GLN A 67 14.70 -8.32 -5.15
C GLN A 67 14.92 -7.03 -4.37
N LEU A 68 14.41 -6.99 -3.15
CA LEU A 68 14.53 -5.86 -2.24
C LEU A 68 15.16 -6.34 -0.92
N ASN A 69 16.16 -5.62 -0.42
CA ASN A 69 16.74 -5.90 0.89
C ASN A 69 16.11 -4.96 1.92
N VAL A 70 15.36 -5.52 2.87
CA VAL A 70 14.76 -4.75 3.97
C VAL A 70 15.68 -4.83 5.18
N GLU A 71 16.42 -3.76 5.45
CA GLU A 71 17.40 -3.72 6.55
C GLU A 71 16.75 -3.39 7.91
N ILE A 72 15.66 -2.61 7.90
CA ILE A 72 15.01 -2.10 9.10
C ILE A 72 13.60 -2.70 9.21
N ALA A 73 13.30 -3.30 10.36
CA ALA A 73 11.96 -3.79 10.68
C ALA A 73 10.90 -2.69 10.52
N ARG A 74 9.70 -3.07 10.09
CA ARG A 74 8.56 -2.16 9.86
C ARG A 74 8.82 -1.12 8.75
N SER A 75 9.77 -1.39 7.86
CA SER A 75 9.90 -0.63 6.61
C SER A 75 8.75 -0.97 5.67
N MET A 76 8.48 -0.06 4.73
CA MET A 76 7.39 -0.22 3.77
C MET A 76 7.93 -0.57 2.38
N ILE A 77 7.33 -1.56 1.75
CA ILE A 77 7.46 -1.78 0.30
C ILE A 77 6.23 -1.16 -0.33
N ARG A 78 6.44 -0.27 -1.31
CA ARG A 78 5.37 0.34 -2.11
C ARG A 78 5.59 -0.03 -3.57
N TRP A 79 4.53 -0.40 -4.25
CA TRP A 79 4.54 -0.69 -5.67
C TRP A 79 3.48 0.11 -6.41
N GLU A 80 3.75 0.35 -7.67
CA GLU A 80 2.79 0.83 -8.64
C GLU A 80 3.21 0.28 -10.01
N PHE A 81 2.31 -0.38 -10.72
CA PHE A 81 2.59 -0.92 -12.05
C PHE A 81 1.32 -1.04 -12.90
N LYS A 82 1.51 -1.14 -14.20
CA LYS A 82 0.45 -1.43 -15.16
C LYS A 82 0.98 -2.33 -16.27
N THR A 83 0.08 -3.05 -16.91
CA THR A 83 0.36 -3.76 -18.15
C THR A 83 -0.28 -3.01 -19.32
N GLU A 84 0.26 -3.19 -20.52
CA GLU A 84 -0.39 -2.67 -21.73
C GLU A 84 -1.65 -3.46 -22.06
N ASN A 85 -1.55 -4.79 -21.99
CA ASN A 85 -2.59 -5.73 -22.37
C ASN A 85 -2.59 -6.88 -21.34
N TYR A 86 -3.78 -7.39 -21.02
CA TYR A 86 -4.03 -8.50 -20.09
C TYR A 86 -3.79 -8.20 -18.61
N ASP A 87 -4.42 -9.01 -17.76
CA ASP A 87 -4.12 -9.04 -16.34
C ASP A 87 -2.80 -9.78 -16.08
N ILE A 88 -2.23 -9.56 -14.90
CA ILE A 88 -0.99 -10.21 -14.49
C ILE A 88 -1.11 -10.63 -13.02
N ALA A 89 -0.35 -11.64 -12.62
CA ALA A 89 -0.31 -12.03 -11.23
C ALA A 89 0.83 -11.32 -10.50
N PHE A 90 0.59 -10.98 -9.24
CA PHE A 90 1.55 -10.31 -8.37
C PHE A 90 1.56 -10.95 -6.98
N CYS A 91 2.75 -11.07 -6.40
CA CYS A 91 2.97 -11.49 -5.01
C CYS A 91 4.28 -10.96 -4.47
N VAL A 92 4.40 -10.94 -3.14
CA VAL A 92 5.62 -10.57 -2.42
C VAL A 92 5.88 -11.59 -1.32
N TYR A 93 7.09 -12.13 -1.31
CA TYR A 93 7.57 -13.06 -0.29
C TYR A 93 8.77 -12.47 0.45
N ARG A 94 8.97 -12.84 1.72
CA ARG A 94 10.17 -12.54 2.49
C ARG A 94 10.89 -13.85 2.79
N GLN A 95 12.16 -13.94 2.45
CA GLN A 95 13.00 -15.06 2.85
C GLN A 95 13.24 -15.02 4.37
N ARG A 96 12.97 -16.14 5.05
CA ARG A 96 13.25 -16.31 6.48
C ARG A 96 14.73 -16.45 6.72
N THR A 97 15.19 -16.01 7.89
CA THR A 97 16.58 -16.24 8.31
C THR A 97 16.79 -17.68 8.77
N ILE A 98 18.05 -18.13 8.82
CA ILE A 98 18.40 -19.46 9.33
C ILE A 98 17.87 -19.66 10.76
N GLU A 99 17.98 -18.63 11.60
CA GLU A 99 17.46 -18.64 12.99
C GLU A 99 15.94 -18.85 13.04
N GLU A 100 15.19 -18.30 12.08
CA GLU A 100 13.73 -18.47 11.99
C GLU A 100 13.34 -19.86 11.48
N LEU A 101 14.19 -20.48 10.66
CA LEU A 101 14.00 -21.83 10.12
C LEU A 101 14.27 -22.93 11.16
N GLU A 102 15.15 -22.68 12.13
CA GLU A 102 15.41 -23.60 13.25
C GLU A 102 14.31 -23.56 14.33
N GLY A 103 13.37 -22.60 14.23
CA GLY A 103 12.26 -22.43 15.14
C GLY A 103 11.07 -23.38 14.92
N PRO A 104 9.98 -23.23 15.69
CA PRO A 104 8.83 -24.13 15.67
C PRO A 104 8.01 -24.16 14.35
N ASN A 105 8.37 -23.35 13.35
CA ASN A 105 7.68 -23.23 12.05
C ASN A 105 8.59 -23.58 10.86
N SER A 106 9.46 -24.59 11.02
CA SER A 106 10.55 -25.00 10.12
C SER A 106 10.14 -25.56 8.73
N GLY A 107 8.88 -25.44 8.32
CA GLY A 107 8.36 -26.06 7.10
C GLY A 107 8.53 -25.24 5.81
N ASP A 108 8.44 -23.91 5.91
CA ASP A 108 8.53 -22.99 4.77
C ASP A 108 9.72 -22.04 4.96
N ASP A 109 10.51 -21.83 3.92
CA ASP A 109 11.65 -20.92 3.90
C ASP A 109 11.27 -19.47 3.60
N GLU A 110 10.00 -19.22 3.25
CA GLU A 110 9.46 -17.92 2.92
C GLU A 110 8.21 -17.56 3.75
N ASP A 111 8.09 -16.28 4.06
CA ASP A 111 6.88 -15.66 4.59
C ASP A 111 6.11 -14.99 3.45
N ILE A 112 4.81 -15.26 3.36
CA ILE A 112 3.93 -14.56 2.42
C ILE A 112 3.67 -13.16 2.96
N VAL A 113 4.18 -12.14 2.27
CA VAL A 113 3.98 -10.72 2.62
C VAL A 113 2.76 -10.17 1.88
N VAL A 114 2.68 -10.47 0.58
CA VAL A 114 1.50 -10.19 -0.25
C VAL A 114 1.14 -11.50 -0.95
N PRO A 115 -0.09 -12.03 -0.73
CA PRO A 115 -0.50 -13.28 -1.35
C PRO A 115 -0.57 -13.16 -2.87
N TYR A 116 -0.45 -14.29 -3.55
CA TYR A 116 -0.68 -14.37 -4.98
C TYR A 116 -2.08 -13.87 -5.34
N GLN A 117 -2.12 -12.83 -6.19
CA GLN A 117 -3.36 -12.28 -6.71
C GLN A 117 -3.21 -11.93 -8.19
N ARG A 118 -4.27 -12.14 -8.97
CA ARG A 118 -4.38 -11.64 -10.35
C ARG A 118 -5.02 -10.27 -10.35
N VAL A 119 -4.34 -9.30 -10.95
CA VAL A 119 -4.77 -7.90 -10.96
C VAL A 119 -5.06 -7.43 -12.38
N ASN A 120 -6.19 -6.76 -12.58
CA ASN A 120 -6.59 -6.20 -13.87
C ASN A 120 -5.87 -4.87 -14.16
N CYS A 121 -4.54 -4.87 -14.03
CA CYS A 121 -3.72 -3.65 -14.08
C CYS A 121 -3.62 -3.00 -15.47
N HIS A 122 -4.19 -3.63 -16.50
CA HIS A 122 -4.41 -3.07 -17.84
C HIS A 122 -5.60 -2.11 -17.92
N LEU A 123 -6.53 -2.17 -16.95
CA LEU A 123 -7.71 -1.29 -16.89
C LEU A 123 -7.46 -0.09 -16.00
N VAL A 124 -6.95 -0.35 -14.80
CA VAL A 124 -6.59 0.63 -13.77
C VAL A 124 -5.22 0.20 -13.22
N PRO A 125 -4.22 1.09 -13.13
CA PRO A 125 -2.94 0.73 -12.54
C PRO A 125 -3.10 0.05 -11.18
N GLU A 126 -2.28 -0.95 -10.91
CA GLU A 126 -2.20 -1.57 -9.59
C GLU A 126 -1.23 -0.75 -8.74
N ASP A 127 -1.68 -0.30 -7.59
CA ASP A 127 -0.84 0.32 -6.58
C ASP A 127 -1.10 -0.29 -5.20
N GLY A 128 -0.06 -0.30 -4.37
CA GLY A 128 -0.20 -0.85 -3.03
C GLY A 128 1.01 -0.61 -2.17
N LEU A 129 0.84 -0.88 -0.88
CA LEU A 129 1.91 -0.82 0.10
C LEU A 129 1.75 -1.93 1.12
N VAL A 130 2.87 -2.42 1.63
CA VAL A 130 2.90 -3.38 2.73
C VAL A 130 4.01 -3.02 3.71
N VAL A 131 3.73 -3.18 4.99
CA VAL A 131 4.71 -3.04 6.06
C VAL A 131 5.37 -4.40 6.26
N VAL A 132 6.69 -4.45 6.08
CA VAL A 132 7.47 -5.67 6.33
C VAL A 132 7.88 -5.67 7.79
N GLU A 133 7.22 -6.51 8.59
CA GLU A 133 7.40 -6.51 10.05
C GLU A 133 8.82 -6.88 10.50
N LYS A 134 9.53 -7.68 9.72
CA LYS A 134 10.88 -8.18 10.05
C LYS A 134 11.87 -7.92 8.91
N PRO A 135 13.13 -7.61 9.20
CA PRO A 135 14.15 -7.40 8.17
C PRO A 135 14.41 -8.70 7.40
N GLY A 136 14.88 -8.58 6.15
CA GLY A 136 15.18 -9.73 5.31
C GLY A 136 15.09 -9.42 3.82
N LYS A 137 15.47 -10.41 3.02
CA LYS A 137 15.36 -10.32 1.56
C LYS A 137 13.92 -10.55 1.14
N CYS A 138 13.32 -9.56 0.51
CA CYS A 138 11.98 -9.64 -0.05
C CYS A 138 12.04 -9.82 -1.57
N THR A 139 11.19 -10.68 -2.10
CA THR A 139 11.07 -11.01 -3.52
C THR A 139 9.69 -10.61 -4.00
N CYS A 140 9.60 -9.56 -4.81
CA CYS A 140 8.38 -9.18 -5.51
C CYS A 140 8.36 -9.91 -6.85
N THR A 141 7.29 -10.64 -7.15
CA THR A 141 7.18 -11.41 -8.38
C THR A 141 5.96 -10.99 -9.17
N VAL A 142 6.19 -10.71 -10.46
CA VAL A 142 5.15 -10.44 -11.45
C VAL A 142 5.11 -11.61 -12.41
N LEU A 143 3.99 -12.33 -12.52
CA LEU A 143 3.87 -13.56 -13.31
C LEU A 143 2.81 -13.42 -14.40
N PHE A 144 3.18 -13.77 -15.63
CA PHE A 144 2.26 -13.85 -16.76
C PHE A 144 2.02 -15.31 -17.14
N THR A 145 0.78 -15.79 -17.02
CA THR A 145 0.40 -17.20 -17.22
C THR A 145 -0.27 -17.45 -18.56
#